data_AF-A0A6V7LEF0-F1
#
_entry.id   AF-A0A6V7LEF0-F1
#
_cell.length_a   1.000
_cell.length_b   1.000
_cell.length_c   1.000
_cell.angle_alpha   90.00
_cell.angle_beta   90.00
_cell.angle_gamma   90.00
#
_symmetry.space_group_name_H-M   'P 1'
#
loop_
_entity.id
_entity.type
_entity.pdbx_description
1 polymer ?
#
loop_
_entity_poly.entity_id
_entity_poly.type
_entity_poly.pdbx_seq_one_letter_code
_entity_poly.pdbx_strand_id
1 'polypeptide(L)' 'VRVEGTVEKTSAEDSDIYFTSRPFASQIGAHASKQSAVIAGRNTLMIRERELLAQFPDGKVPRPPC' A
#
# COMPACT_ATOMS: atom_id res chain seq x y z
N VAL A 1 22.13 14.60 -12.61
CA VAL A 1 21.46 13.86 -13.72
C VAL A 1 20.01 14.36 -13.80
N ARG A 2 19.51 14.72 -14.99
CA ARG A 2 18.13 15.19 -15.21
C ARG A 2 17.48 14.29 -16.27
N VAL A 3 16.26 13.80 -16.02
CA VAL A 3 15.53 12.87 -16.91
C VAL A 3 14.15 13.45 -17.18
N GLU A 4 13.77 13.53 -18.46
CA GLU A 4 12.48 14.02 -18.95
C GLU A 4 11.95 13.04 -20.01
N GLY A 5 10.64 12.87 -20.09
CA GLY A 5 10.01 11.94 -21.04
C GLY A 5 8.52 11.74 -20.78
N THR A 6 7.92 10.86 -21.56
CA THR A 6 6.53 10.43 -21.37
C THR A 6 6.44 9.37 -20.26
N VAL A 7 5.29 9.32 -19.58
CA VAL A 7 5.00 8.33 -18.54
C VAL A 7 3.90 7.40 -19.00
N GLU A 8 4.05 6.13 -18.70
CA GLU A 8 3.05 5.10 -18.96
C GLU A 8 2.87 4.25 -17.70
N LYS A 9 1.66 3.72 -17.49
CA LYS A 9 1.42 2.79 -16.39
C LYS A 9 2.14 1.48 -16.68
N THR A 10 2.81 0.94 -15.67
CA THR A 10 3.31 -0.44 -15.73
C THR A 10 2.14 -1.44 -15.72
N SER A 11 2.44 -2.70 -16.00
CA SER A 11 1.43 -3.77 -15.99
C SER A 11 0.88 -4.01 -14.58
N ALA A 12 -0.30 -4.62 -14.49
CA ALA A 12 -0.87 -5.00 -13.21
C ALA A 12 -0.03 -6.10 -12.56
N GLU A 13 0.49 -7.01 -13.37
CA GLU A 13 1.34 -8.13 -12.99
C GLU A 13 2.66 -7.64 -12.38
N ASP A 14 3.35 -6.70 -13.02
CA ASP A 14 4.58 -6.09 -12.48
C ASP A 14 4.31 -5.39 -11.15
N SER A 15 3.17 -4.70 -11.05
CA SER A 15 2.75 -4.02 -9.82
C SER A 15 2.48 -5.02 -8.68
N ASP A 16 1.86 -6.16 -8.98
CA ASP A 16 1.56 -7.22 -8.01
C ASP A 16 2.85 -7.93 -7.55
N ILE A 17 3.75 -8.23 -8.49
CA ILE A 17 5.07 -8.81 -8.18
C ILE A 17 5.87 -7.86 -7.30
N TYR A 18 5.95 -6.58 -7.66
CA TYR A 18 6.64 -5.59 -6.84
C TYR A 18 5.98 -5.45 -5.46
N PHE A 19 4.65 -5.38 -5.39
CA PHE A 19 3.94 -5.23 -4.12
C PHE A 19 4.18 -6.40 -3.16
N THR A 20 4.08 -7.63 -3.66
CA THR A 20 4.30 -8.85 -2.86
C THR A 20 5.74 -9.00 -2.37
N SER A 21 6.71 -8.38 -3.05
CA SER A 21 8.11 -8.35 -2.61
C SER A 21 8.38 -7.41 -1.41
N ARG A 22 7.45 -6.49 -1.11
CA ARG A 22 7.63 -5.50 -0.03
C ARG A 22 7.51 -6.15 1.35
N PRO A 23 8.18 -5.60 2.40
CA PRO A 23 7.96 -6.04 3.77
C PRO A 23 6.49 -5.98 4.17
N PHE A 24 6.02 -6.93 4.97
CA PHE A 24 4.62 -7.04 5.37
C PHE A 24 4.05 -5.73 5.95
N ALA A 25 4.79 -5.04 6.83
CA ALA A 25 4.38 -3.74 7.37
C ALA A 25 4.17 -2.66 6.28
N SER A 26 4.97 -2.71 5.20
CA SER A 26 4.81 -1.82 4.04
C SER A 26 3.55 -2.12 3.23
N GLN A 27 3.17 -3.40 3.12
CA GLN A 27 1.93 -3.83 2.47
C GLN A 27 0.70 -3.37 3.28
N ILE A 28 0.74 -3.55 4.61
CA ILE A 28 -0.31 -3.08 5.53
C ILE A 28 -0.44 -1.56 5.48
N GLY A 29 0.67 -0.82 5.51
CA GLY A 29 0.65 0.64 5.43
C GLY A 29 -0.01 1.17 4.15
N ALA A 30 0.19 0.47 3.02
CA ALA A 30 -0.46 0.82 1.75
C ALA A 30 -1.98 0.64 1.80
N HIS A 31 -2.51 -0.31 2.59
CA HIS A 31 -3.95 -0.47 2.82
C HIS A 31 -4.49 0.50 3.86
N ALA A 32 -3.75 0.76 4.94
CA ALA A 32 -4.21 1.61 6.04
C ALA A 32 -4.40 3.08 5.60
N SER A 33 -3.56 3.54 4.66
CA SER A 33 -3.52 4.92 4.20
C SER A 33 -4.10 5.08 2.80
N LYS A 34 -5.26 5.75 2.71
CA LYS A 34 -5.76 6.31 1.45
C LYS A 34 -4.93 7.56 1.16
N GLN A 35 -3.89 7.41 0.34
CA GLN A 35 -2.89 8.45 0.12
C GLN A 35 -3.55 9.80 -0.22
N SER A 36 -3.09 10.86 0.45
CA SER A 36 -3.56 12.25 0.27
C SER A 36 -4.99 12.54 0.74
N ALA A 37 -5.73 11.58 1.29
CA ALA A 37 -7.04 11.82 1.88
C ALA A 37 -6.94 12.48 3.27
N VAL A 38 -7.81 13.45 3.55
CA VAL A 38 -7.92 14.08 4.88
C VAL A 38 -8.44 13.04 5.89
N ILE A 39 -7.81 12.99 7.06
CA ILE A 39 -8.18 12.11 8.18
C ILE A 39 -8.29 12.91 9.47
N ALA A 40 -9.04 12.39 10.44
CA ALA A 40 -9.27 13.06 11.72
C ALA A 40 -7.99 13.21 12.57
N GLY A 41 -6.99 12.32 12.37
CA GLY A 41 -5.70 12.41 13.03
C GLY A 41 -4.93 11.10 13.00
N ARG A 42 -3.78 11.07 13.67
CA ARG A 42 -2.85 9.91 13.71
C ARG A 42 -3.52 8.61 14.17
N ASN A 43 -4.42 8.70 15.15
CA ASN A 43 -5.12 7.52 15.70
C ASN A 43 -5.94 6.78 14.63
N THR A 44 -6.45 7.47 13.60
CA THR A 44 -7.18 6.83 12.50
C THR A 44 -6.32 5.80 11.76
N LEU A 45 -5.04 6.11 11.51
CA LEU A 45 -4.13 5.18 10.84
C LEU A 45 -3.72 4.02 11.76
N MET A 46 -3.49 4.30 13.04
CA MET A 46 -3.12 3.26 14.03
C MET A 46 -4.22 2.22 14.25
N ILE A 47 -5.49 2.66 14.22
CA ILE A 47 -6.64 1.75 14.35
C ILE A 47 -6.73 0.86 13.10
N ARG A 48 -6.71 1.47 11.90
CA ARG A 48 -6.76 0.73 10.64
C ARG A 48 -5.61 -0.27 10.48
N GLU A 49 -4.40 0.13 10.85
CA GLU A 49 -3.24 -0.77 10.84
C GLU A 49 -3.49 -2.01 11.71
N ARG A 50 -3.99 -1.83 12.94
CA ARG A 50 -4.32 -2.93 13.84
C ARG A 50 -5.43 -3.83 13.30
N GLU A 51 -6.49 -3.24 12.72
CA GLU A 51 -7.58 -3.98 12.07
C GLU A 51 -7.05 -4.84 10.91
N LEU A 52 -6.19 -4.27 10.06
CA LEU A 52 -5.59 -4.97 8.93
C LEU A 52 -4.62 -6.07 9.36
N LEU A 53 -3.82 -5.84 10.40
CA LEU A 53 -2.94 -6.88 10.98
C LEU A 53 -3.76 -8.06 11.50
N ALA A 54 -4.91 -7.80 12.11
CA ALA A 54 -5.83 -8.85 12.57
C ALA A 54 -6.53 -9.57 11.40
N GLN A 55 -6.79 -8.86 10.29
CA GLN A 55 -7.41 -9.41 9.08
C GLN A 55 -6.45 -10.30 8.27
N PHE A 56 -5.15 -10.00 8.27
CA PHE A 56 -4.14 -10.71 7.49
C PHE A 56 -3.07 -11.37 8.37
N PRO A 57 -3.43 -12.37 9.21
CA PRO A 57 -2.49 -13.02 10.12
C PRO A 57 -1.39 -13.81 9.38
N ASP A 58 -1.69 -14.30 8.16
CA ASP A 58 -0.78 -15.13 7.36
C ASP A 58 0.21 -14.33 6.51
N GLY A 59 0.20 -13.00 6.63
CA GLY A 59 1.12 -12.13 5.88
C GLY A 59 0.80 -11.96 4.39
N LYS A 60 -0.27 -12.59 3.88
CA LYS A 60 -0.69 -12.51 2.47
C LYS A 60 -1.69 -11.38 2.28
N VAL A 61 -1.18 -10.20 1.93
CA VAL A 61 -2.01 -9.00 1.66
C VAL A 61 -2.05 -8.81 0.14
N PRO A 62 -3.24 -8.73 -0.49
CA PRO A 62 -3.33 -8.37 -1.91
C PRO A 62 -2.94 -6.90 -2.12
N ARG A 63 -2.50 -6.51 -3.31
CA ARG A 63 -2.27 -5.09 -3.61
C ARG A 63 -3.60 -4.31 -3.51
N PRO A 64 -3.66 -3.14 -2.83
CA PRO A 64 -4.88 -2.35 -2.79
C PRO A 64 -5.27 -1.86 -4.19
N PRO A 65 -6.57 -1.71 -4.49
CA PRO A 65 -7.03 -1.13 -5.74
C PRO A 65 -6.58 0.32 -5.83
N CYS A 66 -6.11 0.71 -7.01
CA CYS A 66 -5.79 2.08 -7.38
C CYS A 66 -7.04 2.88 -7.79
#